data_AF-A0A371YZV0-F1
#
_entry.id   AF-A0A371YZV0-F1
#
_cell.length_a   1.000
_cell.length_b   1.000
_cell.length_c   1.000
_cell.angle_alpha   90.00
_cell.angle_beta   90.00
_cell.angle_gamma   90.00
#
_symmetry.space_group_name_H-M   'P 1'
#
loop_
_entity.id
_entity.type
_entity.pdbx_description
1 polymer ?
#
loop_
_entity_poly.entity_id
_entity_poly.type
_entity_poly.pdbx_seq_one_letter_code
_entity_poly.pdbx_strand_id
1 'polypeptide(L)'
;MGRRDGTASAVSCSDGRLSLAAGYFNMNTIRQAIGECRREVVSHFSIHSQPILISAGAWLNMKLHELHEWNHGLLTLDGGTIVIHHSHSSKVTILPVDVQGGGCMIFSAEEKKGGTLLLHLSRGEKAHASLQLVFQGCEKQFACYDPMANMTLVGLLPDGETPHGWAAIRLDGNPWNITHPMEGSDDWAQLRREWRADSHNSVTLHLSR
;
A
#
# COMPACT_ATOMS: atom_id res chain seq x y z
N MET A 1 18.12 -5.83 -14.77
CA MET A 1 19.18 -5.75 -13.72
C MET A 1 18.66 -6.42 -12.47
N GLY A 2 19.32 -7.48 -11.99
CA GLY A 2 18.93 -8.17 -10.76
C GLY A 2 19.15 -7.28 -9.53
N ARG A 3 18.14 -7.18 -8.65
CA ARG A 3 18.27 -6.47 -7.37
C ARG A 3 19.04 -7.37 -6.40
N ARG A 4 19.92 -6.77 -5.61
CA ARG A 4 20.64 -7.50 -4.55
C ARG A 4 19.75 -7.57 -3.32
N ASP A 5 19.64 -8.76 -2.73
CA ASP A 5 18.94 -8.97 -1.46
C ASP A 5 19.56 -8.10 -0.36
N GLY A 6 18.70 -7.58 0.53
CA GLY A 6 19.12 -6.77 1.66
C GLY A 6 19.93 -7.59 2.66
N THR A 7 21.04 -7.03 3.13
CA THR A 7 21.89 -7.64 4.16
C THR A 7 21.37 -7.32 5.56
N ALA A 8 21.83 -8.06 6.58
CA ALA A 8 21.50 -7.75 7.98
C ALA A 8 21.91 -6.32 8.38
N SER A 9 23.00 -5.78 7.80
CA SER A 9 23.42 -4.38 7.99
C SER A 9 22.48 -3.34 7.38
N ALA A 10 21.59 -3.76 6.48
CA ALA A 10 20.58 -2.92 5.82
C ALA A 10 19.27 -2.86 6.65
N VAL A 11 19.23 -3.59 7.76
CA VAL A 11 18.13 -3.61 8.73
C VAL A 11 18.66 -3.13 10.06
N SER A 12 18.01 -2.13 10.64
CA SER A 12 18.31 -1.68 12.01
C SER A 12 17.06 -1.77 12.88
N CYS A 13 17.26 -2.02 14.17
CA CYS A 13 16.19 -1.98 15.14
C CYS A 13 16.52 -0.95 16.21
N SER A 14 15.64 0.03 16.39
CA SER A 14 15.79 1.09 17.39
C SER A 14 14.42 1.44 17.91
N ASP A 15 14.28 1.65 19.23
CA ASP A 15 13.04 2.04 19.90
C ASP A 15 11.82 1.15 19.54
N GLY A 16 12.04 -0.15 19.35
CA GLY A 16 10.97 -1.07 18.96
C GLY A 16 10.44 -0.85 17.54
N ARG A 17 11.19 -0.18 16.68
CA ARG A 17 10.89 0.02 15.25
C ARG A 17 11.97 -0.62 14.38
N LEU A 18 11.53 -1.36 13.36
CA LEU A 18 12.42 -1.93 12.35
C LEU A 18 12.61 -0.91 11.23
N SER A 19 13.84 -0.58 10.88
CA SER A 19 14.15 0.32 9.76
C SER A 19 14.87 -0.44 8.67
N LEU A 20 14.33 -0.37 7.46
CA LEU A 20 14.88 -0.98 6.25
C LEU A 20 15.50 0.14 5.40
N ALA A 21 16.76 -0.02 5.00
CA ALA A 21 17.47 0.94 4.17
C ALA A 21 18.21 0.22 3.03
N ALA A 22 18.23 0.78 1.82
CA ALA A 22 19.09 0.36 0.71
C ALA A 22 19.23 -1.17 0.49
N GLY A 23 18.15 -1.84 0.10
CA GLY A 23 18.15 -3.30 -0.09
C GLY A 23 16.81 -3.86 -0.55
N TYR A 24 16.77 -5.16 -0.84
CA TYR A 24 15.54 -5.88 -1.17
C TYR A 24 15.15 -6.84 -0.05
N PHE A 25 13.93 -6.71 0.46
CA PHE A 25 13.44 -7.40 1.64
C PHE A 25 12.15 -8.11 1.30
N ASN A 26 11.95 -9.28 1.90
CA ASN A 26 10.68 -9.99 1.88
C ASN A 26 10.21 -10.29 3.31
N MET A 27 9.02 -10.87 3.43
CA MET A 27 8.44 -11.21 4.72
C MET A 27 9.29 -12.18 5.55
N ASN A 28 10.03 -13.09 4.93
CA ASN A 28 10.93 -13.99 5.65
C ASN A 28 12.11 -13.23 6.27
N THR A 29 12.72 -12.32 5.51
CA THR A 29 13.78 -11.44 6.02
C THR A 29 13.28 -10.59 7.18
N ILE A 30 12.07 -10.04 7.08
CA ILE A 30 11.50 -9.26 8.18
C ILE A 30 11.23 -10.11 9.42
N ARG A 31 10.60 -11.28 9.27
CA ARG A 31 10.33 -12.19 10.41
C ARG A 31 11.64 -12.56 11.12
N GLN A 32 12.72 -12.81 10.37
CA GLN A 32 14.04 -13.06 10.94
C GLN A 32 14.56 -11.84 11.71
N ALA A 33 14.54 -10.66 11.11
CA ALA A 33 15.04 -9.44 11.74
C ALA A 33 14.25 -9.04 13.01
N ILE A 34 12.93 -9.27 13.01
CA ILE A 34 12.10 -9.10 14.21
C ILE A 34 12.52 -10.10 15.30
N GLY A 35 12.76 -11.36 14.91
CA GLY A 35 13.23 -12.39 15.84
C GLY A 35 14.59 -12.07 16.47
N GLU A 36 15.49 -11.47 15.71
CA GLU A 36 16.80 -11.01 16.19
C GLU A 36 16.66 -9.79 17.11
N CYS A 37 15.91 -8.77 16.71
CA CYS A 37 15.70 -7.57 17.53
C CYS A 37 15.06 -7.87 18.90
N ARG A 38 14.16 -8.85 18.99
CA ARG A 38 13.57 -9.28 20.26
C ARG A 38 14.55 -9.91 21.24
N ARG A 39 15.63 -10.52 20.76
CA ARG A 39 16.65 -11.05 21.67
C ARG A 39 17.42 -9.92 22.34
N GLU A 40 17.49 -8.76 21.70
CA GLU A 40 18.15 -7.56 22.22
C GLU A 40 17.21 -6.72 23.12
N VAL A 41 15.89 -6.74 22.85
CA VAL A 41 14.89 -5.96 23.59
C VAL A 41 13.91 -6.88 24.32
N VAL A 42 13.99 -6.90 25.66
CA VAL A 42 13.00 -7.57 26.53
C VAL A 42 11.64 -6.86 26.39
N SER A 43 10.84 -7.22 25.37
CA SER A 43 9.50 -6.66 25.20
C SER A 43 8.48 -7.71 24.74
N HIS A 44 7.29 -7.64 25.34
CA HIS A 44 6.14 -8.54 25.13
C HIS A 44 5.26 -8.12 23.93
N PHE A 45 5.81 -7.53 22.88
CA PHE A 45 4.98 -7.17 21.73
C PHE A 45 4.62 -8.39 20.89
N SER A 46 3.49 -8.34 20.18
CA SER A 46 3.12 -9.34 19.16
C SER A 46 4.00 -9.13 17.93
N ILE A 47 4.35 -10.19 17.18
CA ILE A 47 5.21 -10.09 15.96
C ILE A 47 4.60 -9.09 14.97
N HIS A 48 3.29 -8.92 15.04
CA HIS A 48 2.46 -8.16 14.13
C HIS A 48 2.28 -6.67 14.49
N SER A 49 2.82 -6.23 15.63
CA SER A 49 2.70 -4.84 16.09
C SER A 49 3.99 -4.03 15.99
N GLN A 50 5.07 -4.61 15.45
CA GLN A 50 6.33 -3.88 15.27
C GLN A 50 6.17 -2.88 14.11
N PRO A 51 6.36 -1.57 14.33
CA PRO A 51 6.36 -0.60 13.25
C PRO A 51 7.55 -0.82 12.32
N ILE A 52 7.34 -0.65 11.02
CA ILE A 52 8.39 -0.78 10.01
C ILE A 52 8.53 0.50 9.23
N LEU A 53 9.76 1.01 9.15
CA LEU A 53 10.14 2.14 8.32
C LEU A 53 10.83 1.63 7.05
N ILE A 54 10.24 1.92 5.89
CA ILE A 54 10.81 1.63 4.57
C ILE A 54 11.46 2.93 4.04
N SER A 55 12.78 3.03 4.20
CA SER A 55 13.56 4.22 3.86
C SER A 55 13.98 4.23 2.38
N ALA A 56 14.52 5.36 1.93
CA ALA A 56 15.06 5.51 0.58
C ALA A 56 15.99 4.34 0.16
N GLY A 57 15.75 3.82 -1.04
CA GLY A 57 16.49 2.69 -1.60
C GLY A 57 16.10 1.31 -1.06
N ALA A 58 15.24 1.22 -0.03
CA ALA A 58 14.69 -0.04 0.42
C ALA A 58 13.49 -0.47 -0.45
N TRP A 59 13.43 -1.77 -0.72
CA TRP A 59 12.37 -2.44 -1.46
C TRP A 59 11.78 -3.53 -0.59
N LEU A 60 10.53 -3.38 -0.20
CA LEU A 60 9.81 -4.38 0.57
C LEU A 60 8.82 -5.11 -0.33
N ASN A 61 9.02 -6.40 -0.54
CA ASN A 61 8.14 -7.27 -1.31
C ASN A 61 7.34 -8.19 -0.38
N MET A 62 6.02 -8.23 -0.59
CA MET A 62 5.09 -9.00 0.23
C MET A 62 3.90 -9.49 -0.61
N LYS A 63 3.34 -10.63 -0.22
CA LYS A 63 2.07 -11.12 -0.78
C LYS A 63 0.90 -10.71 0.09
N LEU A 64 -0.27 -10.50 -0.52
CA LEU A 64 -1.48 -10.06 0.18
C LEU A 64 -1.83 -10.95 1.39
N HIS A 65 -1.71 -12.28 1.26
CA HIS A 65 -2.04 -13.19 2.35
C HIS A 65 -1.09 -13.07 3.55
N GLU A 66 0.16 -12.64 3.33
CA GLU A 66 1.14 -12.43 4.40
C GLU A 66 0.84 -11.17 5.21
N LEU A 67 0.03 -10.25 4.67
CA LEU A 67 -0.39 -9.03 5.34
C LEU A 67 -1.58 -9.20 6.27
N HIS A 68 -2.36 -10.28 6.18
CA HIS A 68 -3.53 -10.46 7.07
C HIS A 68 -3.15 -10.47 8.54
N GLU A 69 -2.03 -11.08 8.86
CA GLU A 69 -1.54 -11.11 10.23
C GLU A 69 -1.05 -9.72 10.67
N TRP A 70 -0.79 -8.82 9.71
CA TRP A 70 -0.31 -7.47 9.92
C TRP A 70 -1.37 -6.37 9.90
N ASN A 71 -2.66 -6.74 9.92
CA ASN A 71 -3.78 -5.79 9.93
C ASN A 71 -3.74 -4.76 11.09
N HIS A 72 -2.90 -4.99 12.10
CA HIS A 72 -2.70 -4.10 13.26
C HIS A 72 -1.31 -3.45 13.32
N GLY A 73 -0.45 -3.68 12.33
CA GLY A 73 0.87 -3.04 12.29
C GLY A 73 0.82 -1.68 11.61
N LEU A 74 1.88 -0.91 11.83
CA LEU A 74 2.09 0.37 11.20
C LEU A 74 3.28 0.27 10.25
N LEU A 75 3.03 0.47 8.95
CA LEU A 75 4.11 0.68 7.99
C LEU A 75 4.32 2.17 7.80
N THR A 76 5.58 2.59 7.72
CA THR A 76 5.96 3.97 7.45
C THR A 76 6.78 4.00 6.16
N LEU A 77 6.35 4.78 5.18
CA LEU A 77 7.03 4.95 3.91
C LEU A 77 7.78 6.30 3.89
N ASP A 78 9.10 6.22 3.73
CA ASP A 78 10.00 7.38 3.71
C ASP A 78 10.99 7.30 2.54
N GLY A 79 10.46 7.47 1.32
CA GLY A 79 11.23 7.42 0.07
C GLY A 79 11.54 6.02 -0.44
N GLY A 80 11.11 4.97 0.29
CA GLY A 80 11.26 3.58 -0.11
C GLY A 80 10.24 3.10 -1.14
N THR A 81 10.27 1.78 -1.42
CA THR A 81 9.29 1.13 -2.29
C THR A 81 8.65 -0.09 -1.61
N ILE A 82 7.33 -0.17 -1.63
CA ILE A 82 6.56 -1.35 -1.20
C ILE A 82 5.96 -2.01 -2.44
N VAL A 83 6.14 -3.31 -2.59
CA VAL A 83 5.52 -4.13 -3.63
C VAL A 83 4.58 -5.11 -2.97
N ILE A 84 3.30 -5.00 -3.28
CA ILE A 84 2.27 -5.92 -2.82
C ILE A 84 1.81 -6.75 -4.01
N HIS A 85 2.11 -8.04 -3.94
CA HIS A 85 1.62 -9.02 -4.89
C HIS A 85 0.23 -9.46 -4.48
N HIS A 86 -0.69 -9.38 -5.43
CA HIS A 86 -1.99 -10.01 -5.26
C HIS A 86 -1.79 -11.52 -5.05
N SER A 87 -2.60 -12.11 -4.17
CA SER A 87 -2.56 -13.54 -3.86
C SER A 87 -3.88 -13.95 -3.21
N HIS A 88 -4.28 -15.20 -3.37
CA HIS A 88 -5.56 -15.69 -2.86
C HIS A 88 -5.78 -15.39 -1.38
N SER A 89 -6.89 -14.72 -1.09
CA SER A 89 -7.37 -14.52 0.27
C SER A 89 -8.89 -14.49 0.37
N SER A 90 -9.41 -15.09 1.44
CA SER A 90 -10.80 -14.97 1.89
C SER A 90 -11.03 -13.82 2.89
N LYS A 91 -9.98 -13.11 3.30
CA LYS A 91 -10.02 -12.03 4.29
C LYS A 91 -9.78 -10.68 3.63
N VAL A 92 -10.43 -9.65 4.19
CA VAL A 92 -10.09 -8.26 3.90
C VAL A 92 -8.85 -7.88 4.71
N THR A 93 -7.81 -7.40 4.04
CA THR A 93 -6.64 -6.80 4.70
C THR A 93 -6.87 -5.30 4.81
N ILE A 94 -6.71 -4.75 6.01
CA ILE A 94 -6.63 -3.30 6.20
C ILE A 94 -5.19 -2.99 6.59
N LEU A 95 -4.45 -2.29 5.74
CA LEU A 95 -3.06 -1.96 6.00
C LEU A 95 -2.92 -0.44 6.18
N PRO A 96 -2.65 0.03 7.42
CA PRO A 96 -2.28 1.42 7.68
C PRO A 96 -0.85 1.69 7.18
N VAL A 97 -0.70 2.74 6.36
CA VAL A 97 0.62 3.21 5.89
C VAL A 97 0.75 4.70 6.16
N ASP A 98 1.70 5.07 7.02
CA ASP A 98 2.09 6.45 7.27
C ASP A 98 3.12 6.92 6.24
N VAL A 99 2.80 7.95 5.46
CA VAL A 99 3.67 8.48 4.41
C VAL A 99 4.37 9.73 4.91
N GLN A 100 5.69 9.65 5.13
CA GLN A 100 6.51 10.76 5.67
C GLN A 100 7.30 11.47 4.56
N GLY A 101 8.16 10.75 3.85
CA GLY A 101 8.99 11.27 2.76
C GLY A 101 8.55 10.85 1.36
N GLY A 102 7.30 10.41 1.20
CA GLY A 102 6.77 9.91 -0.07
C GLY A 102 7.33 8.53 -0.40
N GLY A 103 7.40 8.17 -1.68
CA GLY A 103 7.93 6.89 -2.13
C GLY A 103 7.08 6.25 -3.21
N CYS A 104 7.19 4.94 -3.35
CA CYS A 104 6.48 4.17 -4.37
C CYS A 104 5.75 2.98 -3.74
N MET A 105 4.51 2.76 -4.14
CA MET A 105 3.76 1.54 -3.84
C MET A 105 3.36 0.88 -5.14
N ILE A 106 3.68 -0.40 -5.29
CA ILE A 106 3.43 -1.18 -6.50
C ILE A 106 2.46 -2.30 -6.16
N PHE A 107 1.36 -2.35 -6.88
CA PHE A 107 0.35 -3.40 -6.84
C PHE A 107 0.53 -4.29 -8.04
N SER A 108 1.03 -5.50 -7.81
CA SER A 108 1.31 -6.47 -8.86
C SER A 108 0.16 -7.46 -9.01
N ALA A 109 -0.32 -7.67 -10.24
CA ALA A 109 -1.31 -8.68 -10.60
C ALA A 109 -0.69 -10.07 -10.91
N GLU A 110 0.49 -10.37 -10.37
CA GLU A 110 1.22 -11.64 -10.61
C GLU A 110 0.36 -12.91 -10.38
N GLU A 111 -0.61 -12.88 -9.45
CA GLU A 111 -1.55 -13.99 -9.23
C GLU A 111 -3.01 -13.51 -9.43
N LYS A 112 -3.70 -13.97 -10.50
CA LYS A 112 -5.08 -13.56 -10.87
C LYS A 112 -6.20 -14.12 -9.96
N LYS A 113 -5.96 -14.37 -8.67
CA LYS A 113 -6.92 -15.11 -7.83
C LYS A 113 -7.20 -14.37 -6.52
N GLY A 114 -8.43 -13.84 -6.37
CA GLY A 114 -9.19 -13.56 -5.14
C GLY A 114 -8.52 -12.83 -3.96
N GLY A 115 -9.19 -11.85 -3.35
CA GLY A 115 -8.70 -11.16 -2.14
C GLY A 115 -8.82 -9.64 -2.25
N THR A 116 -9.06 -8.98 -1.11
CA THR A 116 -9.34 -7.54 -1.03
C THR A 116 -8.35 -6.88 -0.09
N LEU A 117 -7.65 -5.86 -0.59
CA LEU A 117 -6.75 -5.01 0.16
C LEU A 117 -7.35 -3.60 0.28
N LEU A 118 -7.63 -3.19 1.51
CA LEU A 118 -7.88 -1.80 1.82
C LEU A 118 -6.59 -1.19 2.38
N LEU A 119 -6.04 -0.23 1.66
CA LEU A 119 -4.94 0.58 2.15
C LEU A 119 -5.46 1.87 2.74
N HIS A 120 -5.10 2.12 3.99
CA HIS A 120 -5.36 3.38 4.65
C HIS A 120 -4.07 4.18 4.68
N LEU A 121 -3.96 5.20 3.84
CA LEU A 121 -2.80 6.08 3.83
C LEU A 121 -3.02 7.22 4.82
N SER A 122 -2.16 7.31 5.83
CA SER A 122 -2.10 8.45 6.75
C SER A 122 -0.90 9.33 6.42
N ARG A 123 -0.99 10.62 6.75
CA ARG A 123 0.08 11.59 6.46
C ARG A 123 0.32 12.55 7.61
N GLY A 124 1.59 12.70 8.00
CA GLY A 124 2.05 13.72 8.94
C GLY A 124 2.06 15.14 8.36
N GLU A 125 2.14 16.16 9.22
CA GLU A 125 1.89 17.56 8.83
C GLU A 125 2.87 18.19 7.83
N LYS A 126 4.01 17.55 7.59
CA LYS A 126 5.15 18.10 6.83
C LYS A 126 5.44 17.39 5.51
N ALA A 127 4.59 16.45 5.09
CA ALA A 127 4.85 15.65 3.91
C ALA A 127 4.44 16.38 2.62
N HIS A 128 5.43 16.98 1.95
CA HIS A 128 5.33 17.56 0.60
C HIS A 128 5.84 16.61 -0.49
N ALA A 129 6.11 15.35 -0.13
CA ALA A 129 6.72 14.39 -1.01
C ALA A 129 5.68 13.66 -1.88
N SER A 130 6.07 13.33 -3.11
CA SER A 130 5.21 12.63 -4.04
C SER A 130 5.11 11.15 -3.67
N LEU A 131 3.91 10.60 -3.75
CA LEU A 131 3.64 9.17 -3.61
C LEU A 131 3.25 8.62 -4.98
N GLN A 132 4.05 7.70 -5.50
CA GLN A 132 3.72 6.99 -6.73
C GLN A 132 2.97 5.71 -6.40
N LEU A 133 1.79 5.54 -6.99
CA LEU A 133 1.01 4.32 -6.95
C LEU A 133 1.10 3.65 -8.32
N VAL A 134 1.70 2.48 -8.39
CA VAL A 134 1.89 1.74 -9.63
C VAL A 134 0.96 0.53 -9.61
N PHE A 135 0.13 0.41 -10.64
CA PHE A 135 -0.82 -0.67 -10.78
C PHE A 135 -0.43 -1.49 -12.01
N GLN A 136 0.08 -2.69 -11.79
CA GLN A 136 0.59 -3.56 -12.86
C GLN A 136 -0.46 -4.61 -13.24
N GLY A 137 -0.68 -4.78 -14.55
CA GLY A 137 -1.56 -5.83 -15.07
C GLY A 137 -3.06 -5.59 -14.86
N CYS A 138 -3.46 -4.33 -14.68
CA CYS A 138 -4.87 -3.92 -14.57
C CYS A 138 -5.25 -3.07 -15.78
N GLU A 139 -6.45 -3.28 -16.33
CA GLU A 139 -6.95 -2.53 -17.49
C GLU A 139 -7.68 -1.25 -17.10
N LYS A 140 -8.26 -1.19 -15.88
CA LYS A 140 -9.05 -0.06 -15.41
C LYS A 140 -8.75 0.33 -13.96
N GLN A 141 -8.77 1.63 -13.73
CA GLN A 141 -8.64 2.25 -12.42
C GLN A 141 -9.83 3.16 -12.18
N PHE A 142 -10.22 3.31 -10.91
CA PHE A 142 -11.30 4.20 -10.51
C PHE A 142 -10.91 5.07 -9.31
N ALA A 143 -11.55 6.23 -9.19
CA ALA A 143 -11.67 6.98 -7.96
C ALA A 143 -13.14 7.25 -7.68
N CYS A 144 -13.58 6.99 -6.45
CA CYS A 144 -14.92 7.27 -5.96
C CYS A 144 -14.84 8.21 -4.76
N TYR A 145 -15.50 9.36 -4.84
CA TYR A 145 -15.54 10.35 -3.76
C TYR A 145 -16.86 10.23 -2.99
N ASP A 146 -16.74 10.14 -1.66
CA ASP A 146 -17.86 10.23 -0.72
C ASP A 146 -17.84 11.62 -0.04
N PRO A 147 -18.78 12.52 -0.39
CA PRO A 147 -18.89 13.83 0.23
C PRO A 147 -19.27 13.79 1.71
N MET A 148 -20.00 12.77 2.16
CA MET A 148 -20.44 12.66 3.56
C MET A 148 -19.25 12.33 4.48
N ALA A 149 -18.40 11.40 4.05
CA ALA A 149 -17.18 11.04 4.76
C ALA A 149 -16.00 11.98 4.46
N ASN A 150 -16.14 12.86 3.47
CA ASN A 150 -15.06 13.64 2.86
C ASN A 150 -13.84 12.75 2.54
N MET A 151 -14.07 11.69 1.78
CA MET A 151 -13.10 10.61 1.54
C MET A 151 -13.13 10.18 0.07
N THR A 152 -11.96 9.94 -0.52
CA THR A 152 -11.85 9.34 -1.85
C THR A 152 -11.26 7.93 -1.75
N LEU A 153 -11.94 6.95 -2.35
CA LEU A 153 -11.44 5.59 -2.54
C LEU A 153 -10.90 5.47 -3.96
N VAL A 154 -9.63 5.09 -4.09
CA VAL A 154 -8.96 4.87 -5.37
C VAL A 154 -8.68 3.40 -5.52
N GLY A 155 -9.10 2.75 -6.60
CA GLY A 155 -8.81 1.33 -6.71
C GLY A 155 -8.76 0.79 -8.12
N LEU A 156 -8.60 -0.54 -8.14
CA LEU A 156 -8.52 -1.34 -9.35
C LEU A 156 -9.84 -2.02 -9.60
N LEU A 157 -10.35 -1.88 -10.81
CA LEU A 157 -11.48 -2.69 -11.27
C LEU A 157 -10.92 -3.89 -12.02
N PRO A 158 -11.10 -5.14 -11.54
CA PRO A 158 -10.84 -6.30 -12.38
C PRO A 158 -11.81 -6.31 -13.57
N ASP A 159 -11.43 -6.93 -14.68
CA ASP A 159 -12.35 -7.17 -15.79
C ASP A 159 -13.41 -8.20 -15.35
N GLY A 160 -14.63 -7.72 -15.10
CA GLY A 160 -15.80 -8.54 -14.80
C GLY A 160 -16.64 -8.00 -13.65
N GLU A 161 -17.80 -8.62 -13.45
CA GLU A 161 -18.79 -8.23 -12.42
C GLU A 161 -18.39 -8.62 -10.99
N THR A 162 -17.26 -9.32 -10.79
CA THR A 162 -16.89 -9.82 -9.46
C THR A 162 -15.86 -8.90 -8.78
N PRO A 163 -16.06 -8.52 -7.51
CA PRO A 163 -15.23 -7.58 -6.76
C PRO A 163 -13.86 -8.16 -6.32
N HIS A 164 -13.42 -9.24 -6.96
CA HIS A 164 -12.22 -9.96 -6.57
C HIS A 164 -10.98 -9.21 -7.04
N GLY A 165 -10.18 -8.66 -6.12
CA GLY A 165 -8.92 -8.01 -6.46
C GLY A 165 -8.84 -6.52 -6.19
N TRP A 166 -9.78 -5.96 -5.44
CA TRP A 166 -9.74 -4.55 -5.10
C TRP A 166 -8.56 -4.25 -4.18
N ALA A 167 -7.55 -3.55 -4.70
CA ALA A 167 -6.77 -2.62 -3.90
C ALA A 167 -7.55 -1.32 -3.89
N ALA A 168 -8.09 -0.91 -2.74
CA ALA A 168 -8.69 0.41 -2.57
C ALA A 168 -7.81 1.22 -1.62
N ILE A 169 -7.43 2.41 -2.04
CA ILE A 169 -6.62 3.37 -1.29
C ILE A 169 -7.58 4.43 -0.80
N ARG A 170 -7.70 4.54 0.51
CA ARG A 170 -8.43 5.62 1.17
C ARG A 170 -7.55 6.86 1.22
N LEU A 171 -8.06 7.95 0.65
CA LEU A 171 -7.52 9.31 0.73
C LEU A 171 -8.53 10.22 1.42
N ASP A 172 -8.02 11.17 2.20
CA ASP A 172 -8.86 12.24 2.73
C ASP A 172 -9.17 13.27 1.64
N GLY A 173 -10.40 13.79 1.63
CA GLY A 173 -10.83 14.84 0.70
C GLY A 173 -11.16 14.36 -0.71
N ASN A 174 -11.13 15.31 -1.65
CA ASN A 174 -11.44 15.12 -3.06
C ASN A 174 -10.28 15.60 -3.96
N PRO A 175 -9.15 14.88 -4.00
CA PRO A 175 -7.94 15.35 -4.70
C PRO A 175 -8.12 15.47 -6.23
N TRP A 176 -9.15 14.83 -6.80
CA TRP A 176 -9.47 14.93 -8.23
C TRP A 176 -10.66 15.83 -8.56
N ASN A 177 -11.21 16.55 -7.58
CA ASN A 177 -12.38 17.41 -7.75
C ASN A 177 -13.54 16.69 -8.47
N ILE A 178 -13.81 15.44 -8.05
CA ILE A 178 -14.90 14.61 -8.57
C ILE A 178 -16.21 15.22 -8.10
N THR A 179 -16.90 15.88 -9.02
CA THR A 179 -18.09 16.71 -8.76
C THR A 179 -19.33 16.22 -9.49
N HIS A 180 -19.14 15.34 -10.49
CA HIS A 180 -20.20 14.83 -11.33
C HIS A 180 -20.21 13.29 -11.25
N PRO A 181 -21.40 12.66 -11.17
CA PRO A 181 -21.51 11.21 -11.20
C PRO A 181 -21.18 10.69 -12.60
N MET A 182 -20.75 9.42 -12.66
CA MET A 182 -20.53 8.77 -13.94
C MET A 182 -21.88 8.48 -14.61
N GLU A 183 -22.05 8.88 -15.87
CA GLU A 183 -23.25 8.55 -16.64
C GLU A 183 -23.25 7.06 -16.98
N GLY A 184 -24.27 6.32 -16.52
CA GLY A 184 -24.52 4.94 -16.95
C GLY A 184 -24.58 3.84 -15.88
N SER A 185 -24.53 4.14 -14.58
CA SER A 185 -24.86 3.15 -13.53
C SER A 185 -26.23 3.43 -12.91
N ASP A 186 -27.21 2.58 -13.23
CA ASP A 186 -28.62 2.68 -12.81
C ASP A 186 -28.84 2.51 -11.29
N ASP A 187 -27.81 2.23 -10.51
CA ASP A 187 -27.89 2.14 -9.06
C ASP A 187 -26.93 3.13 -8.41
N TRP A 188 -27.52 4.24 -7.94
CA TRP A 188 -26.88 5.34 -7.21
C TRP A 188 -25.89 6.15 -8.04
N ALA A 189 -26.13 7.46 -8.14
CA ALA A 189 -25.21 8.42 -8.74
C ALA A 189 -23.90 8.47 -7.93
N GLN A 190 -22.97 7.55 -8.20
CA GLN A 190 -21.66 7.52 -7.57
C GLN A 190 -20.80 8.62 -8.19
N LEU A 191 -20.25 9.51 -7.36
CA LEU A 191 -19.21 10.47 -7.77
C LEU A 191 -17.94 9.69 -8.07
N ARG A 192 -17.88 9.15 -9.28
CA ARG A 192 -16.87 8.21 -9.73
C ARG A 192 -16.21 8.71 -11.00
N ARG A 193 -14.90 8.52 -11.08
CA ARG A 193 -14.11 8.71 -12.29
C ARG A 193 -13.41 7.40 -12.61
N GLU A 194 -13.38 7.04 -13.90
CA GLU A 194 -12.63 5.89 -14.39
C GLU A 194 -11.62 6.33 -15.44
N TRP A 195 -10.51 5.60 -15.51
CA TRP A 195 -9.54 5.75 -16.58
C TRP A 195 -9.02 4.37 -16.98
N ARG A 196 -8.82 4.21 -18.29
CA ARG A 196 -8.12 3.04 -18.82
C ARG A 196 -6.64 3.14 -18.46
N ALA A 197 -6.04 2.00 -18.15
CA ALA A 197 -4.62 1.92 -17.82
C ALA A 197 -3.69 2.05 -19.05
N ASP A 198 -4.28 2.23 -20.23
CA ASP A 198 -3.64 2.33 -21.55
C ASP A 198 -2.47 3.34 -21.52
N SER A 199 -1.24 2.82 -21.41
CA SER A 199 0.09 3.47 -21.33
C SER A 199 0.56 4.03 -19.97
N HIS A 200 -0.31 4.16 -18.97
CA HIS A 200 0.05 4.71 -17.65
C HIS A 200 -0.25 3.69 -16.55
N ASN A 201 0.64 2.71 -16.40
CA ASN A 201 0.61 1.73 -15.30
C ASN A 201 0.88 2.35 -13.92
N SER A 202 0.86 3.68 -13.79
CA SER A 202 1.12 4.38 -12.55
C SER A 202 0.30 5.66 -12.43
N VAL A 203 -0.32 5.85 -11.27
CA VAL A 203 -0.87 7.12 -10.80
C VAL A 203 0.16 7.75 -9.88
N THR A 204 0.64 8.93 -10.24
CA THR A 204 1.48 9.71 -9.33
C THR A 204 0.58 10.65 -8.54
N LEU A 205 0.49 10.43 -7.23
CA LEU A 205 -0.14 11.36 -6.33
C LEU A 205 0.90 12.35 -5.84
N HIS A 206 0.76 13.59 -6.30
CA HIS A 206 1.39 14.70 -5.61
C HIS A 206 0.53 14.99 -4.37
N LEU A 207 0.97 14.46 -3.23
CA LEU A 207 0.34 14.77 -1.95
C LEU A 207 0.77 16.19 -1.57
N SER A 208 0.10 17.21 -2.09
CA SER A 208 0.19 18.58 -1.57
C SER A 208 -0.73 18.73 -0.35
N ARG A 209 -0.46 19.71 0.49
CA ARG A 209 -1.48 20.29 1.38
C ARG A 209 -2.01 21.52 0.69
#